data_AF-A0A1L5KPS5-F1
#
_entry.id   AF-A0A1L5KPS5-F1
#
_cell.length_a   1.000
_cell.length_b   1.000
_cell.length_c   1.000
_cell.angle_alpha   90.00
_cell.angle_beta   90.00
_cell.angle_gamma   90.00
#
_symmetry.space_group_name_H-M   'P 1'
#
loop_
_entity.id
_entity.type
_entity.pdbx_description
1 polymer ?
#
loop_
_entity_poly.entity_id
_entity_poly.type
_entity_poly.pdbx_seq_one_letter_code
_entity_poly.pdbx_strand_id
1 'polypeptide(L)'
;MERAGSEDTDPDAERKGLGTPATRAAVIEKLVKGGFVERKGKQLLPTKDGINLVCVLPDTLTSPQLTAEWENNLTQIAKGKADPAAFMEGIEDMARELVKTYPFLSDDKAQMFKPEREALGSCPRCGSPVYEGKK
;
A
#
# COMPACT_ATOMS: atom_id res chain seq x y z
N MET A 1 4.89 -4.81 12.01
CA MET A 1 5.85 -4.96 10.89
C MET A 1 6.78 -6.14 11.12
N GLU A 2 7.44 -6.25 12.28
CA GLU A 2 8.51 -7.25 12.50
C GLU A 2 8.07 -8.72 12.47
N ARG A 3 6.79 -9.01 12.74
CA ARG A 3 6.23 -10.38 12.75
C ARG A 3 5.33 -10.69 11.55
N ALA A 4 5.11 -9.72 10.66
CA ALA A 4 4.15 -9.88 9.58
C ALA A 4 4.74 -10.82 8.51
N GLY A 5 4.12 -11.99 8.30
CA GLY A 5 4.62 -13.02 7.38
C GLY A 5 5.91 -13.72 7.84
N SER A 6 6.38 -13.48 9.06
CA SER A 6 7.65 -14.04 9.55
C SER A 6 7.61 -15.55 9.76
N GLU A 7 6.42 -16.11 9.97
CA GLU A 7 6.20 -17.57 10.12
C GLU A 7 6.34 -18.30 8.78
N ASP A 8 6.06 -17.61 7.68
CA ASP A 8 6.15 -18.14 6.31
C ASP A 8 7.54 -17.93 5.68
N THR A 9 8.45 -17.28 6.41
CA THR A 9 9.81 -16.97 5.93
C THR A 9 10.81 -18.08 6.31
N ASP A 10 11.71 -18.44 5.40
CA ASP A 10 12.80 -19.40 5.60
C ASP A 10 13.59 -19.04 6.87
N PRO A 11 13.93 -20.01 7.74
CA PRO A 11 14.70 -19.76 8.95
C PRO A 11 16.02 -19.04 8.70
N ASP A 12 16.66 -19.29 7.56
CA ASP A 12 17.94 -18.72 7.13
C ASP A 12 17.77 -17.42 6.33
N ALA A 13 16.55 -16.92 6.15
CA ALA A 13 16.34 -15.67 5.45
C ALA A 13 17.03 -14.51 6.17
N GLU A 14 17.69 -13.64 5.39
CA GLU A 14 18.38 -12.46 5.89
C GLU A 14 17.42 -11.54 6.66
N ARG A 15 16.15 -11.51 6.25
CA ARG A 15 15.13 -10.60 6.78
C ARG A 15 13.86 -11.36 7.09
N LYS A 16 13.28 -11.05 8.25
CA LYS A 16 11.99 -11.57 8.69
C LYS A 16 11.07 -10.41 9.04
N GLY A 17 9.79 -10.58 8.70
CA GLY A 17 8.83 -9.50 8.77
C GLY A 17 8.99 -8.48 7.65
N LEU A 18 8.20 -7.42 7.70
CA LEU A 18 8.24 -6.36 6.69
C LEU A 18 9.37 -5.36 6.99
N GLY A 19 10.30 -5.25 6.03
CA GLY A 19 11.43 -4.33 6.06
C GLY A 19 12.43 -4.58 7.19
N THR A 20 13.45 -3.72 7.25
CA THR A 20 14.52 -3.77 8.27
C THR A 20 14.27 -2.75 9.39
N PRO A 21 14.88 -2.91 10.58
CA PRO A 21 14.77 -1.91 11.65
C PRO A 21 15.08 -0.48 11.19
N ALA A 22 16.06 -0.32 10.28
CA ALA A 22 16.44 0.98 9.72
C ALA A 22 15.39 1.61 8.78
N THR A 23 14.51 0.81 8.16
CA THR A 23 13.56 1.29 7.14
C THR A 23 12.12 1.40 7.64
N ARG A 24 11.75 0.65 8.69
CA ARG A 24 10.38 0.64 9.25
C ARG A 24 9.87 2.03 9.64
N ALA A 25 10.67 2.80 10.37
CA ALA A 25 10.29 4.16 10.77
C ALA A 25 10.06 5.06 9.53
N ALA A 26 10.93 4.96 8.52
CA ALA A 26 10.80 5.74 7.29
C ALA A 26 9.54 5.36 6.49
N VAL A 27 9.16 4.08 6.46
CA VAL A 27 7.91 3.63 5.82
C VAL A 27 6.70 4.21 6.54
N ILE A 28 6.68 4.20 7.89
CA ILE A 28 5.60 4.81 8.67
C ILE A 28 5.50 6.31 8.35
N GLU A 29 6.62 7.04 8.30
CA GLU A 29 6.59 8.46 7.93
C GLU A 29 6.07 8.69 6.51
N LYS A 30 6.38 7.80 5.56
CA LYS A 30 5.84 7.89 4.19
C LYS A 30 4.32 7.73 4.19
N LEU A 31 3.77 6.77 4.95
CA LEU A 31 2.33 6.57 5.07
C LEU A 31 1.63 7.78 5.70
N VAL A 32 2.25 8.40 6.70
CA VAL A 32 1.72 9.62 7.32
C VAL A 32 1.77 10.81 6.36
N LYS A 33 2.92 11.02 5.69
CA LYS A 33 3.06 12.09 4.68
C LYS A 33 2.14 11.90 3.48
N GLY A 34 1.85 10.66 3.11
CA GLY A 34 0.91 10.30 2.05
C GLY A 34 -0.56 10.46 2.44
N GLY A 35 -0.87 10.76 3.71
CA GLY A 35 -2.24 10.95 4.18
C GLY A 35 -3.04 9.64 4.36
N PHE A 36 -2.37 8.48 4.38
CA PHE A 36 -3.03 7.18 4.58
C PHE A 36 -3.12 6.79 6.07
N VAL A 37 -2.27 7.38 6.90
CA VAL A 37 -2.23 7.17 8.35
C VAL A 37 -2.11 8.52 9.04
N GLU A 38 -2.80 8.70 10.17
CA GLU A 38 -2.68 9.89 11.01
C GLU A 38 -2.20 9.54 12.43
N ARG A 39 -1.58 10.53 13.09
CA ARG A 39 -1.14 10.43 14.49
C ARG A 39 -2.19 11.04 15.40
N LYS A 40 -2.81 10.23 16.24
CA LYS A 40 -3.72 10.68 17.30
C LYS A 40 -3.10 10.38 18.66
N GLY A 41 -2.41 11.37 19.22
CA GLY A 41 -1.60 11.18 20.43
C GLY A 41 -0.49 10.15 20.20
N LYS A 42 -0.53 9.04 20.94
CA LYS A 42 0.43 7.93 20.82
C LYS A 42 -0.03 6.81 19.87
N GLN A 43 -1.16 6.98 19.19
CA GLN A 43 -1.73 5.99 18.28
C GLN A 43 -1.54 6.41 16.81
N LEU A 44 -1.37 5.40 15.96
CA LEU A 44 -1.46 5.53 14.51
C LEU A 44 -2.82 4.99 14.08
N LEU A 45 -3.63 5.80 13.41
CA LEU A 45 -4.94 5.42 12.92
C LEU A 45 -4.97 5.53 11.39
N PRO A 46 -5.58 4.57 10.67
CA PRO A 46 -5.76 4.71 9.24
C PRO A 46 -6.75 5.84 8.95
N THR A 47 -6.47 6.62 7.91
CA THR A 47 -7.42 7.62 7.41
C THR A 47 -8.47 6.96 6.53
N LYS A 48 -9.52 7.71 6.16
CA LYS A 48 -10.51 7.25 5.16
C LYS A 48 -9.82 6.80 3.87
N ASP A 49 -8.88 7.59 3.36
CA ASP A 49 -8.14 7.25 2.13
C ASP A 49 -7.23 6.03 2.32
N GLY A 50 -6.64 5.85 3.52
CA GLY A 50 -5.87 4.65 3.84
C GLY A 50 -6.71 3.37 3.82
N ILE A 51 -7.93 3.42 4.39
CA ILE A 51 -8.88 2.30 4.36
C ILE A 51 -9.32 2.03 2.91
N ASN A 52 -9.73 3.07 2.20
CA ASN A 52 -10.19 2.96 0.81
C ASN A 52 -9.10 2.36 -0.10
N LEU A 53 -7.85 2.77 0.09
CA LEU A 53 -6.72 2.22 -0.66
C LEU A 53 -6.60 0.71 -0.47
N VAL A 54 -6.67 0.21 0.76
CA VAL A 54 -6.63 -1.23 1.05
C VAL A 54 -7.82 -1.96 0.41
N CYS A 55 -9.01 -1.35 0.38
CA CYS A 55 -10.20 -1.95 -0.23
C CYS A 55 -10.16 -2.03 -1.77
N VAL A 56 -9.40 -1.16 -2.44
CA VAL A 56 -9.32 -1.17 -3.91
C VAL A 56 -8.15 -1.98 -4.44
N LEU A 57 -7.11 -2.20 -3.63
CA LEU A 57 -5.95 -2.98 -3.99
C LEU A 57 -6.24 -4.48 -3.97
N PRO A 58 -5.58 -5.27 -4.82
CA PRO A 58 -5.64 -6.73 -4.76
C PRO A 58 -5.05 -7.26 -3.45
N ASP A 59 -5.63 -8.33 -2.91
CA ASP A 59 -5.16 -8.99 -1.68
C ASP A 59 -3.68 -9.38 -1.73
N THR A 60 -3.19 -9.78 -2.91
CA THR A 60 -1.78 -10.15 -3.12
C THR A 60 -0.81 -9.02 -2.81
N LEU A 61 -1.22 -7.75 -2.99
CA LEU A 61 -0.37 -6.59 -2.73
C LEU A 61 -0.49 -6.05 -1.30
N THR A 62 -1.55 -6.42 -0.58
CA THR A 62 -1.80 -5.98 0.82
C THR A 62 -1.37 -7.04 1.84
N SER A 63 -1.18 -8.27 1.38
CA SER A 63 -0.76 -9.43 2.14
C SER A 63 0.77 -9.44 2.40
N PRO A 64 1.24 -9.63 3.65
CA PRO A 64 2.67 -9.75 3.93
C PRO A 64 3.31 -11.02 3.36
N GLN A 65 2.52 -12.01 2.97
CA GLN A 65 2.97 -13.29 2.42
C GLN A 65 3.80 -13.12 1.16
N LEU A 66 3.42 -12.19 0.26
CA LEU A 66 4.20 -11.90 -0.95
C LEU A 66 5.63 -11.45 -0.61
N THR A 67 5.80 -10.66 0.46
CA THR A 67 7.14 -10.25 0.91
C THR A 67 7.93 -11.44 1.46
N ALA A 68 7.28 -12.34 2.22
CA ALA A 68 7.93 -13.55 2.71
C ALA A 68 8.37 -14.48 1.56
N GLU A 69 7.53 -14.66 0.54
CA GLU A 69 7.86 -15.43 -0.66
C GLU A 69 9.07 -14.85 -1.41
N TRP A 70 9.16 -13.53 -1.52
CA TRP A 70 10.32 -12.87 -2.12
C TRP A 70 11.59 -13.06 -1.29
N GLU A 71 11.54 -12.87 0.03
CA GLU A 71 12.69 -13.10 0.90
C GLU A 71 13.16 -14.57 0.84
N ASN A 72 12.24 -15.52 0.71
CA ASN A 72 12.57 -16.94 0.53
C ASN A 72 13.27 -17.19 -0.81
N ASN A 73 12.77 -16.62 -1.90
CA ASN A 73 13.42 -16.73 -3.21
C ASN A 73 14.81 -16.10 -3.21
N LEU A 74 14.96 -14.91 -2.63
CA LEU A 74 16.27 -14.25 -2.46
C LEU A 74 17.24 -15.11 -1.63
N THR A 75 16.74 -15.82 -0.62
CA THR A 75 17.53 -16.77 0.16
C THR A 75 17.99 -17.96 -0.70
N GLN A 76 17.13 -18.51 -1.55
CA GLN A 76 17.53 -19.58 -2.48
C GLN A 76 18.55 -19.08 -3.51
N ILE A 77 18.40 -17.86 -4.02
CA ILE A 77 19.36 -17.22 -4.92
C ILE A 77 20.72 -17.07 -4.23
N ALA A 78 20.76 -16.55 -3.00
CA ALA A 78 22.00 -16.41 -2.24
C ALA A 78 22.69 -17.76 -1.97
N LYS A 79 21.90 -18.83 -1.83
CA LYS A 79 22.39 -20.22 -1.71
C LYS A 79 22.79 -20.86 -3.05
N GLY A 80 22.63 -20.16 -4.18
CA GLY A 80 22.91 -20.66 -5.53
C GLY A 80 21.91 -21.71 -6.04
N LYS A 81 20.71 -21.75 -5.45
CA LYS A 81 19.67 -22.77 -5.72
C LYS A 81 18.53 -22.26 -6.62
N ALA A 82 18.49 -20.96 -6.90
CA ALA A 82 17.51 -20.34 -7.79
C ALA A 82 18.22 -19.32 -8.69
N ASP A 83 17.67 -19.12 -9.89
CA ASP A 83 18.20 -18.20 -10.88
C ASP A 83 17.70 -16.76 -10.63
N PRO A 84 18.60 -15.78 -10.44
CA PRO A 84 18.22 -14.38 -10.32
C PRO A 84 17.43 -13.85 -11.52
N ALA A 85 17.74 -14.32 -12.75
CA ALA A 85 17.08 -13.84 -13.96
C ALA A 85 15.61 -14.27 -13.99
N ALA A 86 15.34 -15.55 -13.72
CA ALA A 86 13.98 -16.08 -13.59
C ALA A 86 13.16 -15.39 -12.49
N PHE A 87 13.79 -15.03 -11.36
CA PHE A 87 13.11 -14.28 -10.29
C PHE A 87 12.68 -12.88 -10.76
N MET A 88 13.56 -12.17 -11.45
CA MET A 88 13.23 -10.84 -11.99
C MET A 88 12.17 -10.92 -13.08
N GLU A 89 12.22 -11.91 -13.97
CA GLU A 89 11.19 -12.15 -14.99
C GLU A 89 9.82 -12.38 -14.35
N GLY A 90 9.75 -13.18 -13.28
CA GLY A 90 8.49 -13.40 -12.53
C GLY A 90 7.92 -12.12 -11.91
N ILE A 91 8.77 -11.20 -11.42
CA ILE A 91 8.33 -9.89 -10.92
C ILE A 91 7.78 -9.04 -12.07
N GLU A 92 8.47 -9.01 -13.21
CA GLU A 92 8.02 -8.25 -14.38
C GLU A 92 6.67 -8.76 -14.89
N ASP A 93 6.49 -10.07 -14.99
CA ASP A 93 5.24 -10.68 -15.44
C ASP A 93 4.09 -10.38 -14.48
N MET A 94 4.34 -10.49 -13.17
CA MET A 94 3.37 -10.10 -12.14
C MET A 94 2.96 -8.63 -12.30
N ALA A 95 3.94 -7.73 -12.48
CA ALA A 95 3.67 -6.30 -12.67
C ALA A 95 2.87 -6.02 -13.95
N ARG A 96 3.22 -6.68 -15.07
CA ARG A 96 2.48 -6.57 -16.34
C ARG A 96 1.03 -7.03 -16.18
N GLU A 97 0.82 -8.17 -15.53
CA GLU A 97 -0.53 -8.72 -15.33
C GLU A 97 -1.36 -7.83 -14.39
N LEU A 98 -0.76 -7.26 -13.34
CA LEU A 98 -1.43 -6.32 -12.45
C LEU A 98 -1.90 -5.06 -13.20
N VAL A 99 -1.03 -4.45 -14.01
CA VAL A 99 -1.39 -3.26 -14.81
C VAL A 99 -2.49 -3.59 -15.83
N LYS A 100 -2.41 -4.76 -16.45
CA LYS A 100 -3.42 -5.24 -17.41
C LYS A 100 -4.76 -5.56 -16.75
N THR A 101 -4.76 -6.11 -15.54
CA THR A 101 -5.96 -6.50 -14.79
C THR A 101 -6.65 -5.31 -14.14
N TYR A 102 -5.88 -4.32 -13.68
CA TYR A 102 -6.38 -3.14 -12.99
C TYR A 102 -6.03 -1.84 -13.73
N PRO A 103 -6.39 -1.68 -15.03
CA PRO A 103 -5.97 -0.55 -15.85
C PRO A 103 -6.68 0.76 -15.47
N PHE A 104 -7.86 0.67 -14.85
CA PHE A 104 -8.61 1.80 -14.33
C PHE A 104 -9.40 1.38 -13.09
N LEU A 105 -9.65 2.34 -12.21
CA LEU A 105 -10.62 2.19 -11.14
C LEU A 105 -12.01 2.42 -11.71
N SER A 106 -13.00 1.60 -11.31
CA SER A 106 -14.40 1.90 -11.63
C SER A 106 -14.81 3.24 -11.03
N ASP A 107 -15.81 3.91 -11.62
CA ASP A 107 -16.30 5.21 -11.14
C ASP A 107 -16.69 5.16 -9.65
N ASP A 108 -17.31 4.08 -9.20
CA ASP A 108 -17.67 3.87 -7.79
C ASP A 108 -16.44 3.85 -6.88
N LYS A 109 -15.37 3.13 -7.29
CA LYS A 109 -14.11 3.08 -6.55
C LYS A 109 -13.37 4.42 -6.58
N ALA A 110 -13.41 5.13 -7.71
CA ALA A 110 -12.82 6.45 -7.84
C ALA A 110 -13.55 7.49 -6.95
N GLN A 111 -14.87 7.35 -6.76
CA GLN A 111 -15.66 8.21 -5.88
C GLN A 111 -15.27 8.07 -4.40
N MET A 112 -14.73 6.92 -3.98
CA MET A 112 -14.30 6.69 -2.59
C MET A 112 -13.23 7.70 -2.13
N PHE A 113 -12.39 8.17 -3.04
CA PHE A 113 -11.30 9.13 -2.78
C PHE A 113 -11.71 10.60 -2.97
N LYS A 114 -12.98 10.88 -3.25
CA LYS A 114 -13.44 12.27 -3.32
C LYS A 114 -13.43 12.87 -1.91
N PRO A 115 -12.85 14.08 -1.73
CA PRO A 115 -12.91 14.76 -0.45
C PRO A 115 -14.37 15.02 -0.09
N GLU A 116 -14.79 14.58 1.10
CA GLU A 116 -16.06 14.99 1.69
C GLU A 116 -15.96 16.48 2.01
N ARG A 117 -16.38 17.30 1.05
CA ARG A 117 -16.57 18.73 1.29
C ARG A 117 -18.02 18.92 1.67
N GLU A 118 -18.26 19.28 2.91
CA GLU A 118 -19.59 19.74 3.32
C GLU A 118 -19.90 21.03 2.55
N ALA A 119 -21.03 21.03 1.84
CA ALA A 119 -21.51 22.23 1.19
C ALA A 119 -22.01 23.19 2.27
N LEU A 120 -21.38 24.36 2.36
CA LEU A 120 -21.80 25.43 3.28
C LEU A 120 -23.13 26.06 2.84
N GLY A 121 -23.50 25.88 1.57
CA GLY A 121 -24.73 26.40 1.00
C GLY A 121 -24.70 26.38 -0.52
N SER A 122 -25.67 27.04 -1.15
CA SER A 122 -25.72 27.22 -2.61
C SER A 122 -25.26 28.62 -2.99
N CYS A 123 -24.49 28.74 -4.07
CA CYS A 123 -24.01 30.01 -4.60
C CYS A 123 -25.21 30.84 -5.09
N PRO A 124 -25.45 32.05 -4.58
CA PRO A 124 -26.60 32.86 -4.99
C PRO A 124 -26.51 33.36 -6.45
N ARG A 125 -25.33 33.22 -7.10
CA ARG A 125 -25.10 33.65 -8.49
C ARG A 125 -25.34 32.55 -9.52
N CYS A 126 -24.99 31.30 -9.20
CA CYS A 126 -25.04 30.18 -10.15
C CYS A 126 -25.73 28.92 -9.62
N GLY A 127 -26.15 28.90 -8.35
CA GLY A 127 -26.81 27.76 -7.72
C GLY A 127 -25.90 26.59 -7.36
N SER A 128 -24.62 26.62 -7.72
CA SER A 128 -23.67 25.53 -7.42
C SER A 128 -23.33 25.46 -5.92
N PRO A 129 -22.97 24.28 -5.37
CA PRO A 129 -22.57 24.15 -3.96
C PRO A 129 -21.33 24.98 -3.64
N VAL A 130 -21.35 25.69 -2.50
CA VAL A 130 -20.23 26.47 -1.98
C VAL A 130 -19.48 25.64 -0.94
N TYR A 131 -18.15 25.61 -1.03
CA TYR A 131 -17.28 24.86 -0.12
C TYR A 131 -16.31 25.82 0.58
N GLU A 132 -15.87 25.47 1.80
CA GLU A 132 -14.82 26.24 2.49
C GLU A 132 -13.50 26.18 1.71
N GLY A 133 -12.88 27.35 1.50
CA GLY A 133 -11.55 27.43 0.90
C GLY A 133 -10.45 27.04 1.90
N LYS A 134 -9.31 26.53 1.41
CA LYS A 134 -8.15 26.31 2.29
C LYS A 134 -7.63 27.67 2.79
N LYS A 135 -7.47 27.81 4.10
CA LYS A 135 -6.74 28.94 4.74
C LYS A 135 -5.27 28.93 4.38
#